data_AF-A0A4Y2NIN3-F1
#
_entry.id   AF-A0A4Y2NIN3-F1
#
_cell.length_a   1.000
_cell.length_b   1.000
_cell.length_c   1.000
_cell.angle_alpha   90.00
_cell.angle_beta   90.00
_cell.angle_gamma   90.00
#
_symmetry.space_group_name_H-M   'P 1'
#
loop_
_entity.id
_entity.type
_entity.pdbx_description
1 polymer ?
#
loop_
_entity_poly.entity_id
_entity_poly.type
_entity_poly.pdbx_seq_one_letter_code
_entity_poly.pdbx_strand_id
1 'polypeptide(L)'
;MNNNMWSSLLSNTKCDECNMCSLGVTSNATYGFSSKIELNCQNSEKIFNSIFYSPRDNVDKCFEANKTLFEAFLETGKGHSAFEVYSMANGIQAKDEK
;
A
#
# COMPACT_ATOMS: atom_id res chain seq x y z
N MET A 1 0.18 2.66 -9.56
CA MET A 1 -0.08 4.08 -9.92
C MET A 1 1.27 4.70 -10.30
N ASN A 2 1.37 5.45 -11.40
CA ASN A 2 2.67 5.94 -11.88
C ASN A 2 3.09 7.19 -11.07
N ASN A 3 4.12 7.08 -10.22
CA ASN A 3 4.66 8.20 -9.42
C ASN A 3 5.00 9.42 -10.29
N ASN A 4 5.34 9.20 -11.57
CA ASN A 4 5.67 10.26 -12.52
C ASN A 4 4.48 11.17 -12.82
N MET A 5 3.23 10.68 -12.76
CA MET A 5 2.05 11.50 -13.03
C MET A 5 1.79 12.50 -11.91
N TRP A 6 1.92 12.08 -10.65
CA TRP A 6 1.73 12.94 -9.49
C TRP A 6 2.82 14.02 -9.39
N SER A 7 4.07 13.63 -9.62
CA SER A 7 5.17 14.59 -9.67
C SER A 7 5.02 15.59 -10.82
N SER A 8 4.47 15.18 -11.97
CA SER A 8 4.15 16.12 -13.06
C SER A 8 3.05 17.12 -12.66
N LEU A 9 1.98 16.66 -12.02
CA LEU A 9 0.89 17.53 -11.56
C LEU A 9 1.35 18.57 -10.53
N LEU A 10 2.27 18.20 -9.65
CA LEU A 10 2.75 19.05 -8.56
C LEU A 10 4.02 19.81 -8.89
N SER A 11 4.61 19.58 -10.06
CA SER A 11 5.89 20.17 -10.50
C SER A 11 5.91 21.70 -10.49
N ASN A 12 4.75 22.35 -10.63
CA ASN A 12 4.62 23.82 -10.62
C ASN A 12 4.16 24.37 -9.26
N THR A 13 3.91 23.51 -8.27
CA THR A 13 3.46 23.95 -6.95
C THR A 13 4.66 24.36 -6.12
N LYS A 14 4.64 25.59 -5.62
CA LYS A 14 5.69 26.11 -4.76
C LYS A 14 5.63 25.49 -3.37
N CYS A 15 6.79 25.13 -2.86
CA CYS A 15 6.97 24.79 -1.45
C CYS A 15 7.10 26.07 -0.63
N ASP A 16 6.33 26.22 0.45
CA ASP A 16 6.35 27.42 1.30
C ASP A 16 7.69 27.66 2.00
N GLU A 17 8.49 26.61 2.22
CA GLU A 17 9.79 26.75 2.88
C GLU A 17 10.90 27.25 1.97
N CYS A 18 11.03 26.67 0.77
CA CYS A 18 12.12 27.00 -0.15
C CYS A 18 11.66 27.90 -1.30
N ASN A 19 10.36 28.20 -1.41
CA ASN A 19 9.72 29.02 -2.44
C ASN A 19 9.99 28.56 -3.90
N MET A 20 10.44 27.31 -4.05
CA MET A 20 10.75 26.67 -5.32
C MET A 20 9.62 25.71 -5.71
N CYS A 21 9.41 25.56 -7.02
CA CYS A 21 8.46 24.59 -7.57
C CYS A 21 9.08 23.19 -7.53
N SER A 22 8.97 22.54 -6.37
CA SER A 22 9.71 21.32 -6.07
C SER A 22 8.90 20.29 -5.29
N LEU A 23 7.57 20.42 -5.26
CA LEU A 23 6.72 19.43 -4.61
C LEU A 23 6.62 18.17 -5.48
N GLY A 24 6.85 17.03 -4.86
CA GLY A 24 6.82 15.72 -5.49
C GLY A 24 6.12 14.68 -4.62
N VAL A 25 5.75 13.58 -5.25
CA VAL A 25 5.16 12.43 -4.56
C VAL A 25 6.09 11.25 -4.72
N THR A 26 6.50 10.67 -3.60
CA THR A 26 7.36 9.50 -3.56
C THR A 26 6.65 8.35 -2.87
N SER A 27 7.01 7.12 -3.25
CA SER A 27 6.46 5.89 -2.67
C SER A 27 7.62 5.03 -2.22
N ASN A 28 8.02 5.19 -0.96
CA ASN A 28 9.32 4.73 -0.46
C ASN A 28 9.24 3.44 0.37
N ALA A 29 8.02 2.98 0.70
CA ALA A 29 7.84 1.78 1.50
C ALA A 29 6.58 1.00 1.11
N THR A 30 6.66 -0.32 1.21
CA THR A 30 5.53 -1.24 1.08
C THR A 30 5.38 -2.03 2.37
N TYR A 31 4.16 -2.11 2.90
CA TYR A 31 3.80 -2.90 4.06
C TYR A 31 2.59 -3.78 3.70
N GLY A 32 2.82 -5.09 3.53
CA GLY A 32 1.82 -6.00 3.01
C GLY A 32 1.31 -5.58 1.63
N PHE A 33 -0.01 -5.45 1.49
CA PHE A 33 -0.69 -4.96 0.27
C PHE A 33 -0.79 -3.43 0.17
N SER A 34 -0.15 -2.71 1.10
CA SER A 34 -0.18 -1.25 1.14
C SER A 34 1.17 -0.66 0.77
N SER A 35 1.16 0.46 0.06
CA SER A 35 2.32 1.29 -0.19
C SER A 35 2.17 2.61 0.58
N LYS A 36 3.29 3.14 1.07
CA LYS A 36 3.36 4.43 1.74
C LYS A 36 3.62 5.50 0.69
N ILE A 37 2.76 6.50 0.61
CA ILE A 37 2.95 7.70 -0.19
C ILE A 37 3.42 8.83 0.73
N GLU A 38 4.40 9.57 0.27
CA GLU A 38 4.94 10.76 0.94
C GLU A 38 4.89 11.95 -0.01
N LEU A 39 4.26 13.04 0.44
CA LEU A 39 4.38 14.34 -0.20
C LEU A 39 5.63 15.01 0.35
N ASN A 40 6.59 15.29 -0.52
CA ASN A 40 7.85 15.92 -0.14
C ASN A 40 8.19 17.10 -1.04
N CYS A 41 9.08 17.96 -0.54
CA CYS A 41 9.79 18.92 -1.37
C CYS A 41 11.12 18.29 -1.79
N GLN A 42 11.35 18.15 -3.10
CA GLN A 42 12.57 17.57 -3.66
C GLN A 42 13.82 18.42 -3.40
N ASN A 43 13.65 19.73 -3.14
CA ASN A 43 14.78 20.64 -2.88
C ASN A 43 15.15 20.75 -1.40
N SER A 44 14.17 20.65 -0.48
CA SER A 44 14.41 20.76 0.96
C SER A 44 14.38 19.41 1.68
N GLU A 45 14.06 18.33 0.96
CA GLU A 45 13.87 16.96 1.47
C GLU A 45 12.81 16.84 2.59
N LYS A 46 12.08 17.92 2.88
CA LYS A 46 11.05 17.91 3.90
C LYS A 46 9.85 17.10 3.44
N ILE A 47 9.36 16.25 4.33
CA ILE A 47 8.10 15.51 4.19
C ILE A 47 6.98 16.33 4.84
N PHE A 48 5.95 16.67 4.07
CA PHE A 48 4.80 17.44 4.55
C PHE A 48 3.67 16.54 5.05
N ASN A 49 3.47 15.41 4.38
CA ASN A 49 2.43 14.46 4.76
C ASN A 49 2.82 13.06 4.31
N SER A 50 2.30 12.06 5.00
CA SER A 50 2.42 10.67 4.61
C SER A 50 1.16 9.88 4.92
N ILE A 51 0.75 9.06 3.96
CA ILE A 51 -0.40 8.17 4.07
C ILE A 51 -0.05 6.80 3.52
N PHE A 52 -0.71 5.77 4.04
CA PHE A 52 -0.71 4.45 3.43
C PHE A 52 -1.89 4.34 2.46
N TYR A 53 -1.64 3.78 1.28
CA TYR A 53 -2.66 3.42 0.32
C TYR A 53 -2.46 1.98 -0.12
N SER A 54 -3.55 1.25 -0.34
CA SER A 54 -3.48 -0.06 -1.00
C SER A 54 -3.95 0.13 -2.43
N PRO A 55 -3.10 -0.16 -3.45
CA PRO A 55 -3.55 -0.15 -4.83
C PRO A 55 -4.73 -1.11 -4.98
N ARG A 56 -5.83 -0.62 -5.57
CA ARG A 56 -6.92 -1.50 -5.99
C ARG A 56 -6.57 -1.99 -7.38
N ASP A 57 -5.88 -3.12 -7.48
CA ASP A 57 -5.37 -3.67 -8.75
C ASP A 57 -6.50 -3.98 -9.76
N ASN A 58 -7.71 -4.20 -9.26
CA ASN A 58 -8.91 -4.29 -10.08
C ASN A 58 -10.12 -4.00 -9.17
N VAL A 59 -11.03 -3.11 -9.57
CA VAL A 59 -12.24 -2.83 -8.76
C VAL A 59 -13.03 -4.12 -8.54
N ASP A 60 -12.99 -5.04 -9.51
CA ASP A 60 -13.65 -6.34 -9.45
C ASP A 60 -12.92 -7.37 -8.57
N LYS A 61 -11.59 -7.27 -8.40
CA LYS A 61 -10.80 -8.23 -7.59
C LYS A 61 -10.41 -7.70 -6.22
N CYS A 62 -10.78 -6.47 -5.90
CA CYS A 62 -10.41 -5.76 -4.67
C CYS A 62 -10.85 -6.48 -3.38
N PHE A 63 -11.73 -7.48 -3.50
CA PHE A 63 -12.22 -8.28 -2.39
C PHE A 63 -11.97 -9.76 -2.54
N GLU A 64 -11.39 -10.27 -3.63
CA GLU A 64 -11.29 -11.74 -3.80
C GLU A 64 -10.40 -12.37 -2.72
N ALA A 65 -9.24 -11.79 -2.39
CA ALA A 65 -8.43 -12.30 -1.27
C ALA A 65 -9.18 -12.22 0.08
N ASN A 66 -9.87 -11.11 0.34
CA ASN A 66 -10.66 -10.93 1.57
C ASN A 66 -11.88 -11.87 1.61
N LYS A 67 -12.50 -12.13 0.46
CA LYS A 67 -13.64 -13.01 0.28
C LYS A 67 -13.20 -14.46 0.48
N THR A 68 -12.09 -14.89 -0.13
CA THR A 68 -11.48 -16.20 0.10
C THR A 68 -11.12 -16.39 1.58
N LEU A 69 -10.60 -15.35 2.24
CA LEU A 69 -10.35 -15.37 3.69
C LEU A 69 -11.64 -15.57 4.48
N PHE A 70 -12.66 -14.77 4.19
CA PHE A 70 -13.97 -14.85 4.85
C PHE A 70 -14.67 -16.19 4.60
N GLU A 71 -14.63 -16.72 3.38
CA GLU A 71 -15.16 -18.03 3.00
C GLU A 71 -14.42 -19.15 3.75
N ALA A 72 -13.09 -19.10 3.83
CA ALA A 72 -12.32 -20.06 4.62
C ALA A 72 -12.70 -20.03 6.11
N PHE A 73 -12.91 -18.85 6.70
CA PHE A 73 -13.42 -18.72 8.07
C PHE A 73 -14.87 -19.17 8.25
N LEU A 74 -15.72 -19.02 7.22
CA LEU A 74 -17.11 -19.48 7.24
C LEU A 74 -17.18 -21.01 7.16
N GLU A 75 -16.37 -21.64 6.31
CA GLU A 75 -16.36 -23.10 6.14
C GLU A 75 -15.62 -23.83 7.27
N THR A 76 -14.51 -23.27 7.75
CA THR A 76 -13.61 -23.94 8.70
C THR A 76 -13.83 -23.49 10.16
N GLY A 77 -14.54 -22.37 10.37
CA GLY A 77 -14.72 -21.75 11.68
C GLY A 77 -13.63 -20.73 12.04
N LYS A 78 -13.63 -20.21 13.27
CA LYS A 78 -12.64 -19.21 13.74
C LYS A 78 -11.43 -19.89 14.37
N GLY A 79 -10.22 -19.39 14.11
CA GLY A 79 -9.01 -19.80 14.82
C GLY A 79 -7.85 -20.16 13.88
N HIS A 80 -6.85 -20.81 14.46
CA HIS A 80 -5.57 -21.13 13.80
C HIS A 80 -5.78 -21.98 12.53
N SER A 81 -6.64 -23.00 12.59
CA SER A 81 -6.88 -23.91 11.47
C SER A 81 -7.48 -23.23 10.23
N ALA A 82 -8.37 -22.26 10.41
CA ALA A 82 -8.92 -21.51 9.27
C ALA A 82 -7.88 -20.57 8.64
N PHE A 83 -6.99 -20.00 9.45
CA PHE A 83 -5.89 -19.16 8.98
C PHE A 83 -4.84 -19.99 8.21
N GLU A 84 -4.58 -21.21 8.67
CA GLU A 84 -3.69 -22.17 8.00
C GLU A 84 -4.24 -22.59 6.63
N VAL A 85 -5.53 -22.94 6.55
CA VAL A 85 -6.21 -23.27 5.28
C VAL A 85 -6.17 -22.10 4.29
N TYR A 86 -6.46 -20.89 4.75
CA TYR A 86 -6.33 -19.69 3.91
C TYR A 86 -4.89 -19.48 3.41
N SER A 87 -3.91 -19.64 4.29
CA SER A 87 -2.49 -19.46 3.95
C SER A 87 -2.04 -20.47 2.90
N MET A 88 -2.43 -21.75 3.05
CA MET A 88 -2.18 -22.79 2.04
C MET A 88 -2.85 -22.46 0.70
N ALA A 89 -4.12 -22.05 0.70
CA ALA A 89 -4.85 -21.71 -0.52
C ALA A 89 -4.23 -20.54 -1.30
N ASN A 90 -3.53 -19.64 -0.61
CA ASN A 90 -2.84 -18.49 -1.21
C ASN A 90 -1.34 -18.71 -1.42
N GLY A 91 -0.83 -19.93 -1.19
CA GLY A 91 0.58 -20.26 -1.35
C GLY A 91 1.50 -19.53 -0.35
N ILE A 92 0.96 -19.03 0.75
CA ILE A 92 1.70 -18.38 1.82
C ILE A 92 2.30 -19.49 2.69
N GLN A 93 3.60 -19.73 2.55
CA GLN A 93 4.29 -20.70 3.38
C GLN A 93 4.25 -20.26 4.85
N ALA A 94 3.82 -21.15 5.73
CA ALA A 94 3.97 -20.95 7.17
C ALA A 94 5.47 -20.80 7.46
N LYS A 95 5.87 -19.65 8.01
CA LYS A 95 7.20 -19.52 8.62
C LYS A 95 7.12 -20.21 9.97
N ASP A 96 7.64 -21.42 10.04
CA ASP A 96 8.02 -22.00 11.32
C ASP A 96 9.17 -21.15 11.87
N GLU A 97 8.87 -20.22 12.78
CA GLU A 97 9.91 -19.62 13.62
C GLU A 97 10.44 -20.71 14.54
N LYS A 98 11.73 -21.01 14.40
CA LYS A 98 12.49 -21.93 15.25
C LYS A 98 13.00 -21.22 16.50
#